data_AF-C3M9K1-F1
#
_entry.id   AF-C3M9K1-F1
#
_cell.length_a   1.000
_cell.length_b   1.000
_cell.length_c   1.000
_cell.angle_alpha   90.00
_cell.angle_beta   90.00
_cell.angle_gamma   90.00
#
_symmetry.space_group_name_H-M   'P 1'
#
loop_
_entity.id
_entity.type
_entity.pdbx_description
1 polymer ?
#
loop_
_entity_poly.entity_id
_entity_poly.type
_entity_poly.pdbx_seq_one_letter_code
_entity_poly.pdbx_strand_id
1 'polypeptide(L)'
;MRPNDAATAIASALAQTSEEISRAVKRMRGVMQTGAADCECRDRMEEALRDLERLEGARITERLIGLADNQRRRIEALLVLLGDFNPNEPGALDEGMIAEAGLLFGDIAAAAELASNLLKRARRLQLASED
;
A
#
# COMPACT_ATOMS: atom_id res chain seq x y z
N MET A 1 13.39 -14.76 0.98
CA MET A 1 12.70 -13.46 0.85
C MET A 1 11.66 -13.41 1.95
N ARG A 2 11.73 -12.45 2.88
CA ARG A 2 10.78 -12.36 3.98
C ARG A 2 9.42 -11.90 3.42
N PRO A 3 8.28 -12.34 3.96
CA PRO A 3 6.94 -11.94 3.47
C PRO A 3 6.71 -10.42 3.47
N ASN A 4 7.40 -9.67 4.34
CA ASN A 4 7.40 -8.21 4.33
C ASN A 4 8.08 -7.60 3.09
N ASP A 5 9.09 -8.27 2.54
CA ASP A 5 9.83 -7.79 1.36
C ASP A 5 8.94 -7.81 0.11
N ALA A 6 8.14 -8.87 -0.04
CA ALA A 6 7.20 -9.02 -1.16
C ALA A 6 6.08 -7.97 -1.11
N ALA A 7 5.48 -7.77 0.06
CA ALA A 7 4.42 -6.76 0.21
C ALA A 7 4.96 -5.33 0.03
N THR A 8 6.18 -5.06 0.49
CA THR A 8 6.88 -3.78 0.24
C THR A 8 7.19 -3.58 -1.25
N ALA A 9 7.64 -4.63 -1.95
CA ALA A 9 7.89 -4.58 -3.39
C ALA A 9 6.61 -4.29 -4.19
N ILE A 10 5.50 -4.96 -3.86
CA ILE A 10 4.19 -4.71 -4.48
C ILE A 10 3.74 -3.27 -4.21
N ALA A 11 3.88 -2.78 -2.98
CA ALA A 11 3.52 -1.41 -2.62
C ALA A 11 4.34 -0.35 -3.39
N SER A 12 5.63 -0.63 -3.63
CA SER A 12 6.51 0.23 -4.41
C SER A 12 6.19 0.17 -5.90
N ALA A 13 5.90 -1.02 -6.44
CA ALA A 13 5.46 -1.17 -7.82
C ALA A 13 4.14 -0.41 -8.08
N LEU A 14 3.18 -0.49 -7.16
CA LEU A 14 1.92 0.26 -7.26
C LEU A 14 2.13 1.78 -7.24
N ALA A 15 3.05 2.27 -6.41
CA ALA A 15 3.41 3.69 -6.38
C ALA A 15 4.08 4.12 -7.70
N GLN A 16 4.98 3.30 -8.25
CA GLN A 16 5.61 3.54 -9.55
C GLN A 16 4.56 3.56 -10.67
N THR A 17 3.64 2.60 -10.69
CA THR A 17 2.54 2.55 -11.67
C THR A 17 1.67 3.82 -11.59
N SER A 18 1.32 4.28 -10.38
CA SER A 18 0.57 5.53 -10.21
C SER A 18 1.31 6.72 -10.84
N GLU A 19 2.62 6.84 -10.57
CA GLU A 19 3.44 7.94 -11.09
C GLU A 19 3.63 7.85 -12.62
N GLU A 20 3.74 6.64 -13.16
CA GLU A 20 3.82 6.39 -14.59
C GLU A 20 2.53 6.78 -15.31
N ILE A 21 1.36 6.44 -14.73
CA ILE A 21 0.05 6.84 -15.25
C ILE A 21 -0.06 8.36 -15.26
N SER A 22 0.21 9.03 -14.14
CA SER A 22 0.17 10.51 -14.09
C SER A 22 1.13 11.16 -15.08
N ARG A 23 2.34 10.60 -15.27
CA ARG A 23 3.29 11.08 -16.28
C ARG A 23 2.78 10.85 -17.71
N ALA A 24 2.14 9.71 -17.98
CA ALA A 24 1.56 9.42 -19.28
C ALA A 24 0.41 10.38 -19.60
N VAL A 25 -0.50 10.61 -18.65
CA VAL A 25 -1.62 11.55 -18.80
C VAL A 25 -1.12 12.98 -19.05
N LYS A 26 -0.10 13.44 -18.30
CA LYS A 26 0.54 14.75 -18.55
C LYS A 26 1.11 14.86 -19.96
N ARG A 27 1.76 13.80 -20.48
CA ARG A 27 2.26 13.79 -21.86
C ARG A 27 1.12 13.83 -22.88
N MET A 28 0.05 13.07 -22.65
CA MET A 28 -1.13 13.06 -23.53
C MET A 28 -1.79 14.44 -23.59
N ARG A 29 -1.98 15.10 -22.43
CA ARG A 29 -2.46 16.50 -22.35
C ARG A 29 -1.55 17.45 -23.14
N GLY A 30 -0.23 17.30 -23.05
CA GLY A 30 0.72 18.12 -23.81
C GLY A 30 0.59 17.96 -25.32
N VAL A 31 0.40 16.73 -25.82
CA VAL A 31 0.18 16.45 -27.25
C VAL A 31 -1.14 17.06 -27.74
N MET A 32 -2.18 17.08 -26.91
CA MET A 32 -3.46 17.70 -27.26
C MET A 32 -3.38 19.22 -27.42
N GLN A 33 -2.50 19.86 -26.66
CA GLN A 33 -2.30 21.31 -26.72
C GLN A 33 -1.51 21.72 -27.97
N THR A 34 -0.70 20.82 -28.54
CA THR A 34 0.12 21.08 -29.74
C THR A 34 -0.55 20.65 -31.05
N GLY A 35 -1.63 19.84 -30.98
CA GLY A 35 -2.38 19.37 -32.15
C GLY A 35 -3.55 20.28 -32.54
N ALA A 36 -3.84 20.36 -33.84
CA ALA A 36 -4.98 21.08 -34.42
C ALA A 36 -6.32 20.31 -34.26
N ALA A 37 -6.59 19.79 -33.06
CA ALA A 37 -7.86 19.15 -32.75
C ALA A 37 -8.95 20.20 -32.45
N ASP A 38 -10.17 19.95 -32.94
CA ASP A 38 -11.36 20.73 -32.59
C ASP A 38 -11.62 20.70 -31.07
N CYS A 39 -12.22 21.76 -30.53
CA CYS A 39 -12.49 21.95 -29.11
C CYS A 39 -13.30 20.78 -28.54
N GLU A 40 -14.28 20.24 -29.27
CA GLU A 40 -15.08 19.08 -28.83
C GLU A 40 -14.22 17.81 -28.63
N CYS A 41 -13.23 17.59 -29.50
CA CYS A 41 -12.31 16.46 -29.37
C CYS A 41 -11.38 16.66 -28.16
N ARG A 42 -10.95 17.91 -27.93
CA ARG A 42 -10.13 18.27 -26.78
C ARG A 42 -10.88 18.03 -25.47
N ASP A 43 -12.15 18.43 -25.39
CA ASP A 43 -12.95 18.28 -24.18
C ASP A 43 -13.23 16.82 -23.85
N ARG A 44 -13.63 16.02 -24.85
CA ARG A 44 -13.87 14.57 -24.66
C ARG A 44 -12.62 13.82 -24.21
N MET A 45 -11.46 14.16 -24.77
CA MET A 45 -10.23 13.47 -24.40
C MET A 45 -9.70 13.94 -23.04
N GLU A 46 -9.89 15.21 -22.68
CA GLU A 46 -9.60 15.69 -21.32
C GLU A 46 -10.49 14.99 -20.27
N GLU A 47 -11.78 14.81 -20.56
CA GLU A 47 -12.70 14.04 -19.72
C GLU A 47 -12.24 12.58 -19.56
N ALA A 48 -11.91 11.91 -20.66
CA ALA A 48 -11.42 10.53 -20.63
C ALA A 48 -10.10 10.38 -19.84
N LEU A 49 -9.20 11.35 -19.93
CA LEU A 49 -7.94 11.35 -19.18
C LEU A 49 -8.18 11.56 -17.68
N ARG A 50 -9.11 12.44 -17.30
CA ARG A 50 -9.50 12.62 -15.88
C ARG A 50 -10.14 11.36 -15.31
N ASP A 51 -11.02 10.71 -16.08
CA ASP A 51 -11.64 9.46 -15.67
C ASP A 51 -10.62 8.33 -15.50
N LEU A 52 -9.62 8.26 -16.38
CA LEU A 52 -8.52 7.31 -16.23
C LEU A 52 -7.72 7.55 -14.95
N GLU A 53 -7.33 8.80 -14.66
CA GLU A 53 -6.60 9.17 -13.44
C GLU A 53 -7.41 8.77 -12.19
N ARG A 54 -8.72 9.06 -12.18
CA ARG A 54 -9.63 8.73 -11.08
C ARG A 54 -9.80 7.23 -10.87
N LEU A 55 -10.07 6.47 -11.94
CA LEU A 55 -10.30 5.02 -11.85
C LEU A 55 -9.04 4.28 -11.43
N GLU A 56 -7.88 4.63 -11.98
CA GLU A 56 -6.62 4.00 -11.59
C GLU A 56 -6.20 4.40 -10.17
N GLY A 57 -6.40 5.66 -9.78
CA GLY A 57 -6.17 6.12 -8.41
C GLY A 57 -7.00 5.34 -7.39
N ALA A 58 -8.30 5.12 -7.67
CA ALA A 58 -9.19 4.32 -6.85
C ALA A 58 -8.73 2.85 -6.76
N ARG A 59 -8.41 2.23 -7.91
CA ARG A 59 -7.94 0.83 -7.98
C ARG A 59 -6.65 0.60 -7.18
N ILE A 60 -5.70 1.53 -7.27
CA ILE A 60 -4.45 1.45 -6.51
C ILE A 60 -4.72 1.64 -5.01
N THR A 61 -5.59 2.57 -4.64
CA THR A 61 -6.01 2.81 -3.25
C THR A 61 -6.61 1.55 -2.62
N GLU A 62 -7.58 0.92 -3.29
CA GLU A 62 -8.20 -0.32 -2.82
C GLU A 62 -7.16 -1.43 -2.61
N ARG A 63 -6.21 -1.56 -3.53
CA ARG A 63 -5.16 -2.57 -3.41
C ARG A 63 -4.20 -2.30 -2.24
N LEU A 64 -3.86 -1.05 -1.98
CA LEU A 64 -3.05 -0.68 -0.81
C LEU A 64 -3.78 -0.98 0.51
N ILE A 65 -5.08 -0.70 0.58
CA ILE A 65 -5.92 -1.03 1.73
C ILE A 65 -5.98 -2.55 1.94
N GLY A 66 -6.19 -3.33 0.88
CA GLY A 66 -6.19 -4.80 0.96
C GLY A 66 -4.85 -5.37 1.45
N LEU A 67 -3.72 -4.79 1.01
CA LEU A 67 -2.40 -5.18 1.53
C LEU A 67 -2.24 -4.84 3.02
N ALA A 68 -2.82 -3.74 3.49
CA ALA A 68 -2.81 -3.39 4.90
C ALA A 68 -3.69 -4.35 5.74
N ASP A 69 -4.86 -4.76 5.23
CA ASP A 69 -5.70 -5.79 5.87
C ASP A 69 -4.96 -7.13 5.99
N ASN A 70 -4.18 -7.51 4.97
CA ASN A 70 -3.33 -8.71 5.05
C ASN A 70 -2.30 -8.61 6.19
N GLN A 71 -1.71 -7.44 6.43
CA GLN A 71 -0.81 -7.26 7.58
C GLN A 71 -1.56 -7.30 8.91
N ARG A 72 -2.78 -6.75 8.99
CA ARG A 72 -3.66 -6.89 10.18
C ARG A 72 -3.89 -8.37 10.51
N ARG A 73 -4.29 -9.18 9.53
CA ARG A 73 -4.49 -10.64 9.71
C ARG A 73 -3.21 -11.36 10.13
N ARG A 74 -2.07 -10.94 9.59
CA ARG A 74 -0.77 -11.48 10.02
C ARG A 74 -0.46 -11.15 11.47
N ILE A 75 -0.70 -9.92 11.91
CA ILE A 75 -0.54 -9.53 13.32
C ILE A 75 -1.44 -10.39 14.21
N GLU A 76 -2.69 -10.62 13.82
CA GLU A 76 -3.61 -11.50 14.56
C GLU A 76 -3.04 -12.92 14.73
N ALA A 77 -2.50 -13.51 13.65
CA ALA A 77 -1.86 -14.82 13.73
C ALA A 77 -0.61 -14.84 14.62
N LEU A 78 0.22 -13.78 14.57
CA LEU A 78 1.40 -13.66 15.42
C LEU A 78 1.03 -13.47 16.90
N LEU A 79 -0.06 -12.77 17.19
CA LEU A 79 -0.57 -12.60 18.56
C LEU A 79 -1.09 -13.92 19.14
N VAL A 80 -1.65 -14.81 18.32
CA VAL A 80 -2.02 -16.17 18.76
C VAL A 80 -0.78 -16.93 19.22
N LEU A 81 0.31 -16.93 18.43
CA LEU A 81 1.57 -17.58 18.81
C LEU A 81 2.19 -16.95 20.06
N LEU A 82 2.13 -15.63 20.16
CA LEU A 82 2.64 -14.90 21.33
C LEU A 82 1.83 -15.19 22.61
N GLY A 83 0.61 -15.72 22.49
CA GLY A 83 -0.20 -16.14 23.64
C GLY A 83 0.47 -17.23 24.48
N ASP A 84 1.38 -18.01 23.90
CA ASP A 84 2.16 -19.04 24.59
C ASP A 84 3.26 -18.43 25.47
N PHE A 85 3.62 -17.16 25.27
CA PHE A 85 4.56 -16.44 26.11
C PHE A 85 3.87 -15.96 27.40
N ASN A 86 3.99 -16.75 28.47
CA ASN A 86 3.42 -16.44 29.78
C ASN A 86 4.50 -16.14 30.83
N PRO A 87 4.73 -14.85 31.19
CA PRO A 87 5.75 -14.49 32.18
C PRO A 87 5.40 -14.89 33.62
N ASN A 88 4.17 -15.34 33.87
CA ASN A 88 3.70 -15.73 35.20
C ASN A 88 3.61 -17.26 35.37
N GLU A 89 4.00 -18.04 34.37
CA GLU A 89 3.90 -19.49 34.44
C GLU A 89 4.92 -20.08 35.44
N PRO A 90 4.52 -21.06 36.28
CA PRO A 90 5.44 -21.71 37.20
C PRO A 90 6.51 -22.54 36.47
N GLY A 91 7.66 -21.92 36.27
CA GLY A 91 8.80 -22.45 35.52
C GLY A 91 9.57 -21.24 35.01
N ALA A 92 10.90 -21.23 35.16
CA ALA A 92 11.67 -20.12 34.63
C ALA A 92 11.45 -20.06 33.11
N LEU A 93 11.03 -18.91 32.57
CA LEU A 93 11.13 -18.63 31.14
C LEU A 93 12.56 -18.98 30.71
N ASP A 94 12.70 -19.96 29.82
CA ASP A 94 14.01 -20.31 29.30
C ASP A 94 14.47 -19.28 28.25
N GLU A 95 15.77 -19.29 27.96
CA GLU A 95 16.37 -18.37 26.98
C GLU A 95 15.72 -18.50 25.59
N GLY A 96 15.28 -19.72 25.22
CA GLY A 96 14.62 -19.99 23.96
C GLY A 96 13.25 -19.32 23.86
N MET A 97 12.42 -19.44 24.90
CA MET A 97 11.11 -18.78 24.97
C MET A 97 11.24 -17.25 24.90
N ILE A 98 12.22 -16.67 25.60
CA ILE A 98 12.49 -15.22 25.56
C ILE A 98 12.91 -14.80 24.15
N ALA A 99 13.81 -15.56 23.52
CA ALA A 99 14.27 -15.27 22.16
C ALA A 99 13.13 -15.37 21.14
N GLU A 100 12.29 -16.41 21.23
CA GLU A 100 11.13 -16.60 20.34
C GLU A 100 10.09 -15.48 20.50
N ALA A 101 9.73 -15.12 21.73
CA ALA A 101 8.84 -13.99 21.99
C ALA A 101 9.40 -12.69 21.40
N GLY A 102 10.70 -12.46 21.54
CA GLY A 102 11.39 -11.32 20.92
C GLY A 102 11.29 -11.30 19.39
N LEU A 103 11.43 -12.46 18.74
CA LEU A 103 11.26 -12.58 17.29
C LEU A 103 9.81 -12.32 16.86
N LEU A 104 8.83 -12.85 17.59
CA LEU A 104 7.40 -12.63 17.31
C LEU A 104 7.03 -11.15 17.44
N PHE A 105 7.49 -10.46 18.49
CA PHE A 105 7.31 -9.01 18.63
C PHE A 105 7.96 -8.24 17.47
N GLY A 106 9.17 -8.63 17.06
CA GLY A 106 9.85 -8.04 15.90
C GLY A 106 9.04 -8.17 14.60
N ASP A 107 8.45 -9.34 14.37
CA ASP A 107 7.60 -9.60 13.21
C ASP A 107 6.28 -8.81 13.25
N ILE A 108 5.66 -8.66 14.44
CA ILE A 108 4.48 -7.81 14.66
C ILE A 108 4.82 -6.35 14.34
N ALA A 109 5.93 -5.84 14.87
CA ALA A 109 6.37 -4.47 14.65
C ALA A 109 6.56 -4.19 13.15
N ALA A 110 7.24 -5.09 12.44
CA ALA A 110 7.46 -4.94 11.00
C ALA A 110 6.16 -5.00 10.19
N ALA A 111 5.21 -5.88 10.56
CA ALA A 111 3.90 -5.93 9.91
C ALA A 111 3.08 -4.64 10.16
N ALA A 112 3.12 -4.12 11.38
CA ALA A 112 2.43 -2.89 11.77
C ALA A 112 3.00 -1.66 11.05
N GLU A 113 4.32 -1.56 10.96
CA GLU A 113 5.00 -0.49 10.21
C GLU A 113 4.61 -0.51 8.73
N LEU A 114 4.63 -1.69 8.10
CA LEU A 114 4.22 -1.85 6.71
C LEU A 114 2.76 -1.46 6.50
N ALA A 115 1.85 -1.91 7.36
CA ALA A 115 0.43 -1.54 7.30
C ALA A 115 0.24 -0.01 7.40
N SER A 116 0.92 0.64 8.35
CA SER A 116 0.89 2.09 8.52
C SER A 116 1.36 2.83 7.25
N ASN A 117 2.46 2.36 6.65
CA ASN A 117 3.01 2.96 5.44
C ASN A 117 2.10 2.78 4.22
N LEU A 118 1.46 1.60 4.08
CA LEU A 118 0.46 1.34 3.05
C LEU A 118 -0.74 2.29 3.16
N LEU A 119 -1.28 2.46 4.36
CA LEU A 119 -2.42 3.35 4.61
C LEU A 119 -2.07 4.83 4.40
N LYS A 120 -0.87 5.27 4.79
CA LYS A 120 -0.38 6.63 4.48
C LYS A 120 -0.28 6.87 2.98
N ARG A 121 0.12 5.86 2.19
CA ARG A 121 0.15 5.95 0.72
C ARG A 121 -1.27 6.01 0.14
N ALA A 122 -2.17 5.14 0.59
CA ALA A 122 -3.57 5.14 0.17
C ALA A 122 -4.24 6.50 0.42
N ARG A 123 -4.06 7.07 1.62
CA ARG A 123 -4.60 8.39 1.98
C ARG A 123 -4.08 9.50 1.07
N ARG A 124 -2.80 9.48 0.69
CA ARG A 124 -2.24 10.50 -0.22
C ARG A 124 -2.87 10.43 -1.62
N LEU A 125 -3.18 9.24 -2.12
CA LEU A 125 -3.84 9.09 -3.42
C LEU A 125 -5.30 9.55 -3.39
N GLN A 126 -6.01 9.31 -2.28
CA GLN A 126 -7.36 9.82 -2.09
C GLN A 126 -7.39 11.36 -2.12
N LEU A 127 -6.50 12.01 -1.38
CA LEU A 127 -6.40 13.47 -1.38
C LEU A 127 -6.07 14.02 -2.77
N ALA A 128 -5.19 13.35 -3.53
CA ALA A 128 -4.83 13.77 -4.88
C ALA A 128 -5.94 13.58 -5.92
N SER A 129 -7.03 12.86 -5.59
CA SER A 129 -8.19 12.67 -6.46
C SER A 129 -9.35 13.62 -6.16
N GLU A 130 -9.26 14.39 -5.07
CA GLU A 130 -10.27 15.38 -4.65
C GLU A 130 -9.96 16.81 -5.13
N ASP A 131 -8.74 17.05 -5.65
CA ASP A 131 -8.26 18.31 -6.26
C ASP A 131 -8.42 18.31 -7.79
#